data_AF-A0A9E3XFI1-F1
#
_entry.id   AF-A0A9E3XFI1-F1
#
_cell.length_a   1.000
_cell.length_b   1.000
_cell.length_c   1.000
_cell.angle_alpha   90.00
_cell.angle_beta   90.00
_cell.angle_gamma   90.00
#
_symmetry.space_group_name_H-M   'P 1'
#
loop_
_entity.id
_entity.type
_entity.pdbx_description
1 polymer ?
#
loop_
_entity_poly.entity_id
_entity_poly.type
_entity_poly.pdbx_seq_one_letter_code
_entity_poly.pdbx_strand_id
1 'polypeptide(L)'
;RQHTVLAPGTYGRVTVQPGGVLELSSGVYYFERLQTDREGEIYFDTRRGPVIVNLAEDLSFGDYSTINTDRGEAGSSEIYFNTRQSRTLRIGRGSRVLGSILAPYADVRGEGNVTFRGSIIAQDIIFQSGAKLESHRGESPRPRAWQR
;
A
#
# COMPACT_ATOMS: atom_id res chain seq x y z
N ARG A 1 13.56 -16.40 -5.93
CA ARG A 1 12.72 -15.27 -5.48
C ARG A 1 13.47 -14.56 -4.37
N GLN A 2 13.58 -13.23 -4.43
CA GLN A 2 14.20 -12.45 -3.37
C GLN A 2 13.30 -12.50 -2.13
N HIS A 3 13.86 -12.72 -0.95
CA HIS A 3 13.19 -12.47 0.32
C HIS A 3 14.13 -11.62 1.18
N THR A 4 13.67 -10.46 1.59
CA THR A 4 14.45 -9.49 2.35
C THR A 4 13.67 -9.10 3.59
N VAL A 5 14.30 -9.26 4.75
CA VAL A 5 13.73 -8.86 6.05
C VAL A 5 14.49 -7.64 6.53
N LEU A 6 13.78 -6.56 6.81
CA LEU A 6 14.35 -5.33 7.35
C LEU A 6 13.82 -5.08 8.76
N ALA A 7 14.72 -4.77 9.69
CA ALA A 7 14.35 -4.24 10.99
C ALA A 7 13.91 -2.77 10.87
N PRO A 8 13.15 -2.21 11.82
CA PRO A 8 12.89 -0.77 11.87
C PRO A 8 14.19 0.04 11.80
N GLY A 9 14.24 1.04 10.92
CA GLY A 9 15.50 1.76 10.64
C GLY A 9 15.42 2.70 9.43
N THR A 10 16.59 3.20 9.03
CA THR A 10 16.76 4.07 7.87
C THR A 10 17.42 3.34 6.72
N TYR A 11 16.86 3.50 5.53
CA TYR A 11 17.24 2.82 4.30
C TYR A 11 17.29 3.82 3.15
N GLY A 12 18.14 3.55 2.17
CA GLY A 12 18.15 4.30 0.91
C GLY A 12 16.99 3.88 0.02
N ARG A 13 17.33 3.55 -1.23
CA ARG A 13 16.37 3.07 -2.23
C ARG A 13 16.21 1.56 -2.11
N VAL A 14 14.98 1.11 -1.88
CA VAL A 14 14.64 -0.31 -1.84
C VAL A 14 13.69 -0.64 -2.99
N THR A 15 14.06 -1.68 -3.73
CA THR A 15 13.24 -2.27 -4.80
C THR A 15 12.97 -3.72 -4.45
N VAL A 16 11.70 -4.09 -4.38
CA VAL A 16 11.27 -5.49 -4.32
C VAL A 16 11.26 -6.02 -5.75
N GLN A 17 12.22 -6.88 -6.08
CA GLN A 17 12.34 -7.45 -7.42
C GLN A 17 11.11 -8.27 -7.82
N PRO A 18 10.94 -8.61 -9.11
CA PRO A 18 9.78 -9.36 -9.56
C PRO A 18 9.57 -10.68 -8.79
N GLY A 19 8.37 -10.85 -8.22
CA GLY A 19 8.04 -12.01 -7.37
C GLY A 19 8.81 -12.09 -6.05
N GLY A 20 9.48 -11.01 -5.64
CA GLY A 20 10.20 -10.89 -4.39
C GLY A 20 9.31 -10.50 -3.22
N VAL A 21 9.80 -10.70 -1.99
CA VAL A 21 9.11 -10.37 -0.75
C VAL A 21 9.98 -9.46 0.11
N LEU A 22 9.44 -8.31 0.51
CA LEU A 22 9.97 -7.47 1.58
C LEU A 22 9.15 -7.67 2.85
N GLU A 23 9.79 -8.07 3.93
CA GLU A 23 9.15 -8.28 5.22
C GLU A 23 9.56 -7.17 6.21
N LEU A 24 8.54 -6.52 6.78
CA LEU A 24 8.66 -5.43 7.73
C LEU A 24 7.88 -5.77 9.01
N SER A 25 8.56 -5.73 10.15
CA SER A 25 7.94 -5.91 11.47
C SER A 25 7.50 -4.60 12.10
N SER A 26 6.64 -4.65 13.11
CA SER A 26 6.12 -3.49 13.84
C SER A 26 7.22 -2.49 14.21
N GLY A 27 7.00 -1.21 13.90
CA GLY A 27 8.00 -0.16 14.10
C GLY A 27 7.97 0.90 13.01
N VAL A 28 9.00 1.76 13.03
CA VAL A 28 9.12 2.91 12.13
C VAL A 28 10.27 2.72 11.16
N TYR A 29 9.98 2.90 9.88
CA TYR A 29 10.94 2.80 8.79
C TYR A 29 11.05 4.14 8.08
N TYR A 30 12.27 4.47 7.64
CA TYR A 30 12.55 5.62 6.81
C TYR A 30 13.22 5.13 5.53
N PHE A 31 12.61 5.39 4.38
CA PHE A 31 13.16 5.08 3.07
C PHE A 31 13.42 6.37 2.29
N GLU A 32 14.45 6.38 1.45
CA GLU A 32 14.55 7.37 0.39
C GLU A 32 13.43 7.10 -0.64
N ARG A 33 13.40 5.86 -1.17
CA ARG A 33 12.38 5.36 -2.10
C ARG A 33 12.03 3.92 -1.76
N LEU A 34 10.75 3.57 -1.87
CA LEU A 34 10.30 2.18 -1.83
C LEU A 34 9.47 1.89 -3.07
N GLN A 35 9.85 0.87 -3.82
CA GLN A 35 9.08 0.41 -4.96
C GLN A 35 8.99 -1.12 -4.99
N THR A 36 7.88 -1.62 -5.51
CA THR A 36 7.78 -3.03 -5.93
C THR A 36 7.80 -3.09 -7.45
N ASP A 37 8.51 -4.08 -8.00
CA ASP A 37 8.32 -4.48 -9.38
C ASP A 37 7.09 -5.39 -9.52
N ARG A 38 6.85 -5.88 -10.74
CA ARG A 38 5.72 -6.78 -11.03
C ARG A 38 5.69 -7.98 -10.06
N GLU A 39 4.51 -8.27 -9.50
CA GLU A 39 4.29 -9.38 -8.56
C GLU A 39 5.14 -9.30 -7.29
N GLY A 40 5.67 -8.12 -6.95
CA GLY A 40 6.37 -7.89 -5.69
C GLY A 40 5.41 -7.85 -4.50
N GLU A 41 5.84 -8.41 -3.38
CA GLU A 41 5.08 -8.47 -2.13
C GLU A 41 5.77 -7.64 -1.04
N ILE A 42 4.97 -6.90 -0.26
CA ILE A 42 5.38 -6.38 1.04
C ILE A 42 4.52 -7.05 2.11
N TYR A 43 5.17 -7.79 3.00
CA TYR A 43 4.56 -8.45 4.13
C TYR A 43 4.80 -7.65 5.41
N PHE A 44 3.73 -7.31 6.12
CA PHE A 44 3.75 -6.57 7.37
C PHE A 44 3.42 -7.46 8.56
N ASP A 45 4.38 -7.65 9.46
CA ASP A 45 4.14 -8.24 10.78
C ASP A 45 3.71 -7.15 11.77
N THR A 46 2.40 -7.08 11.99
CA THR A 46 1.71 -6.11 12.85
C THR A 46 1.37 -6.67 14.24
N ARG A 47 1.91 -7.86 14.59
CA ARG A 47 1.60 -8.52 15.87
C ARG A 47 1.93 -7.68 17.09
N ARG A 48 2.96 -6.82 16.99
CA ARG A 48 3.45 -5.98 18.09
C ARG A 48 3.05 -4.51 17.96
N GLY A 49 2.17 -4.18 17.03
CA GLY A 49 1.68 -2.82 16.80
C GLY A 49 1.81 -2.39 15.34
N PRO A 50 1.61 -1.09 15.07
CA PRO A 50 1.60 -0.58 13.71
C PRO A 50 2.98 -0.61 13.05
N VAL A 51 2.97 -0.66 11.72
CA VAL A 51 4.14 -0.41 10.87
C VAL A 51 3.97 0.93 10.17
N ILE A 52 4.92 1.82 10.42
CA ILE A 52 4.93 3.18 9.87
C ILE A 52 6.09 3.28 8.89
N VAL A 53 5.79 3.51 7.62
CA VAL A 53 6.73 3.66 6.53
C VAL A 53 6.78 5.12 6.10
N ASN A 54 7.86 5.82 6.43
CA ASN A 54 8.10 7.19 6.01
C ASN A 54 9.01 7.23 4.80
N LEU A 55 8.61 7.95 3.76
CA LEU A 55 9.34 8.04 2.48
C LEU A 55 9.71 9.49 2.20
N ALA A 56 11.01 9.73 1.99
CA ALA A 56 11.51 11.04 1.61
C ALA A 56 11.15 11.40 0.16
N GLU A 57 11.16 10.40 -0.73
CA GLU A 57 10.79 10.52 -2.14
C GLU A 57 9.66 9.54 -2.47
N ASP A 58 9.86 8.67 -3.46
CA ASP A 58 8.77 7.98 -4.13
C ASP A 58 8.32 6.70 -3.40
N LEU A 59 7.01 6.46 -3.48
CA LEU A 59 6.36 5.18 -3.23
C LEU A 59 5.71 4.72 -4.53
N SER A 60 5.93 3.47 -4.94
CA SER A 60 5.23 2.91 -6.10
C SER A 60 5.02 1.40 -5.97
N PHE A 61 3.92 0.94 -6.57
CA PHE A 61 3.60 -0.48 -6.64
C PHE A 61 3.60 -0.95 -8.09
N GLY A 62 4.39 -1.96 -8.38
CA GLY A 62 4.43 -2.70 -9.65
C GLY A 62 3.09 -3.37 -9.96
N ASP A 63 2.90 -3.84 -11.19
CA ASP A 63 1.67 -4.54 -11.53
C ASP A 63 1.53 -5.84 -10.73
N TYR A 64 0.32 -6.19 -10.32
CA TYR A 64 0.01 -7.38 -9.53
C TYR A 64 0.76 -7.44 -8.19
N SER A 65 1.20 -6.30 -7.66
CA SER A 65 1.87 -6.26 -6.35
C SER A 65 0.87 -6.47 -5.23
N THR A 66 1.33 -7.07 -4.13
CA THR A 66 0.49 -7.40 -3.00
C THR A 66 1.04 -6.83 -1.70
N ILE A 67 0.15 -6.27 -0.89
CA ILE A 67 0.42 -5.95 0.49
C ILE A 67 -0.33 -6.95 1.35
N ASN A 68 0.42 -7.68 2.18
CA ASN A 68 -0.10 -8.69 3.09
C ASN A 68 0.33 -8.38 4.51
N THR A 69 -0.36 -8.99 5.47
CA THR A 69 -0.07 -8.86 6.89
C THR A 69 -0.48 -10.14 7.60
N ASP A 70 0.12 -10.39 8.77
CA ASP A 70 -0.24 -11.45 9.70
C ASP A 70 -1.75 -11.50 10.05
N ARG A 71 -2.49 -10.40 9.88
CA ARG A 71 -3.94 -10.31 10.16
C ARG A 71 -4.83 -10.28 8.92
N GLY A 72 -4.28 -10.49 7.72
CA GLY A 72 -4.99 -10.31 6.46
C GLY A 72 -5.62 -8.92 6.32
N GLU A 73 -6.80 -8.81 5.71
CA GLU A 73 -7.48 -7.51 5.49
C GLU A 73 -7.69 -6.68 6.77
N ALA A 74 -7.90 -7.35 7.90
CA ALA A 74 -8.15 -6.70 9.18
C ALA A 74 -6.92 -5.92 9.69
N GLY A 75 -5.71 -6.28 9.25
CA GLY A 75 -4.47 -5.57 9.58
C GLY A 75 -4.26 -4.27 8.79
N SER A 76 -5.13 -3.94 7.82
CA SER A 76 -4.98 -2.72 7.02
C SER A 76 -4.92 -1.43 7.85
N SER A 77 -5.55 -1.37 9.03
CA SER A 77 -5.52 -0.18 9.91
C SER A 77 -4.19 -0.01 10.66
N GLU A 78 -3.29 -0.98 10.57
CA GLU A 78 -2.00 -0.98 11.26
C GLU A 78 -0.83 -0.61 10.33
N ILE A 79 -1.11 -0.30 9.06
CA ILE A 79 -0.09 -0.02 8.04
C ILE A 79 -0.24 1.43 7.59
N TYR A 80 0.83 2.21 7.71
CA TYR A 80 0.86 3.63 7.34
C TYR A 80 2.02 3.91 6.38
N PHE A 81 1.71 4.51 5.24
CA PHE A 81 2.69 5.03 4.28
C PHE A 81 2.61 6.55 4.27
N ASN A 82 3.66 7.23 4.74
CA ASN A 82 3.76 8.68 4.70
C ASN A 82 4.81 9.06 3.67
N THR A 83 4.47 9.90 2.68
CA THR A 83 5.42 10.30 1.64
C THR A 83 5.38 11.80 1.37
N ARG A 84 6.55 12.36 1.07
CA ARG A 84 6.70 13.74 0.56
C ARG A 84 6.72 13.82 -0.97
N GLN A 85 6.46 12.70 -1.65
CA GLN A 85 6.38 12.64 -3.10
C GLN A 85 5.43 13.72 -3.63
N SER A 86 5.88 14.45 -4.66
CA SER A 86 5.11 15.51 -5.33
C SER A 86 4.66 15.14 -6.75
N ARG A 87 5.01 13.92 -7.19
CA ARG A 87 4.63 13.35 -8.49
C ARG A 87 3.60 12.24 -8.27
N THR A 88 3.22 11.56 -9.34
CA THR A 88 2.28 10.42 -9.30
C THR A 88 2.77 9.25 -8.45
N LEU A 89 1.97 8.83 -7.46
CA LEU A 89 2.09 7.57 -6.74
C LEU A 89 1.30 6.53 -7.52
N ARG A 90 2.01 5.61 -8.16
CA ARG A 90 1.40 4.60 -9.02
C ARG A 90 1.06 3.36 -8.22
N ILE A 91 -0.18 2.89 -8.35
CA ILE A 91 -0.62 1.56 -7.94
C ILE A 91 -0.90 0.77 -9.22
N GLY A 92 0.00 -0.16 -9.56
CA GLY A 92 -0.04 -0.89 -10.82
C GLY A 92 -1.25 -1.79 -10.99
N ARG A 93 -1.54 -2.18 -12.24
CA ARG A 93 -2.71 -2.98 -12.62
C ARG A 93 -2.85 -4.23 -11.76
N GLY A 94 -4.06 -4.53 -11.31
CA GLY A 94 -4.36 -5.76 -10.57
C GLY A 94 -3.70 -5.85 -9.19
N SER A 95 -3.08 -4.77 -8.70
CA SER A 95 -2.44 -4.78 -7.38
C SER A 95 -3.47 -4.79 -6.27
N ARG A 96 -3.05 -5.33 -5.12
CA ARG A 96 -3.84 -5.40 -3.89
C ARG A 96 -3.09 -4.69 -2.78
N VAL A 97 -3.54 -3.51 -2.41
CA VAL A 97 -2.85 -2.62 -1.46
C VAL A 97 -3.69 -2.46 -0.19
N LEU A 98 -3.05 -2.63 0.97
CA LEU A 98 -3.62 -2.44 2.30
C LEU A 98 -2.88 -1.31 3.00
N GLY A 99 -3.60 -0.45 3.72
CA GLY A 99 -2.99 0.59 4.54
C GLY A 99 -3.58 1.97 4.35
N SER A 100 -3.04 2.92 5.12
CA SER A 100 -3.26 4.35 4.94
C SER A 100 -2.13 4.96 4.13
N ILE A 101 -2.44 5.65 3.04
CA ILE A 101 -1.48 6.39 2.22
C ILE A 101 -1.68 7.89 2.48
N LEU A 102 -0.65 8.54 3.03
CA LEU A 102 -0.59 9.98 3.27
C LEU A 102 0.43 10.59 2.30
N ALA A 103 -0.07 11.11 1.19
CA ALA A 103 0.70 11.67 0.07
C ALA A 103 0.11 13.02 -0.38
N PRO A 104 0.02 14.04 0.51
CA PRO A 104 -0.78 15.25 0.28
C PRO A 104 -0.33 16.13 -0.89
N TYR A 105 0.87 15.89 -1.43
CA TYR A 105 1.45 16.62 -2.57
C TYR A 105 1.48 15.81 -3.86
N ALA A 106 0.99 14.56 -3.85
CA ALA A 106 1.03 13.64 -4.99
C ALA A 106 -0.37 13.36 -5.54
N ASP A 107 -0.43 13.05 -6.83
CA ASP A 107 -1.54 12.32 -7.44
C ASP A 107 -1.42 10.84 -7.10
N VAL A 108 -2.43 10.24 -6.49
CA VAL A 108 -2.51 8.78 -6.34
C VAL A 108 -3.28 8.22 -7.54
N ARG A 109 -2.62 7.35 -8.31
CA ARG A 109 -3.20 6.74 -9.52
C ARG A 109 -3.18 5.22 -9.45
N GLY A 110 -4.36 4.64 -9.33
CA GLY A 110 -4.59 3.21 -9.47
C GLY A 110 -4.95 2.83 -10.90
N GLU A 111 -4.24 1.86 -11.46
CA GLU A 111 -4.54 1.31 -12.78
C GLU A 111 -5.72 0.31 -12.73
N GLY A 112 -6.05 -0.31 -13.87
CA GLY A 112 -7.20 -1.20 -13.98
C GLY A 112 -7.19 -2.34 -12.96
N ASN A 113 -8.38 -2.67 -12.42
CA ASN A 113 -8.60 -3.80 -11.50
C ASN A 113 -7.79 -3.76 -10.19
N VAL A 114 -7.41 -2.58 -9.70
CA VAL A 114 -6.76 -2.45 -8.39
C VAL A 114 -7.75 -2.72 -7.26
N THR A 115 -7.33 -3.47 -6.24
CA THR A 115 -8.03 -3.56 -4.95
C THR A 115 -7.26 -2.75 -3.91
N PHE A 116 -7.93 -1.79 -3.29
CA PHE A 116 -7.35 -0.97 -2.24
C PHE A 116 -8.24 -1.05 -0.99
N ARG A 117 -7.63 -1.33 0.17
CA ARG A 117 -8.31 -1.26 1.46
C ARG A 117 -7.56 -0.35 2.42
N GLY A 118 -8.25 0.74 2.81
CA GLY A 118 -7.77 1.63 3.85
C GLY A 118 -8.18 3.07 3.61
N SER A 119 -7.22 3.99 3.70
CA SER A 119 -7.45 5.43 3.51
C SER A 119 -6.39 6.06 2.61
N ILE A 120 -6.78 7.09 1.86
CA ILE A 120 -5.86 7.84 0.98
C ILE A 120 -6.08 9.33 1.21
N ILE A 121 -4.99 10.04 1.49
CA ILE A 121 -4.91 11.50 1.48
C ILE A 121 -3.94 11.88 0.37
N ALA A 122 -4.42 12.59 -0.64
CA ALA A 122 -3.64 12.95 -1.84
C ALA A 122 -4.14 14.27 -2.44
N GLN A 123 -3.39 14.84 -3.38
CA GLN A 123 -3.84 16.00 -4.16
C GLN A 123 -5.02 15.60 -5.05
N ASP A 124 -4.82 14.55 -5.84
CA ASP A 124 -5.84 13.92 -6.67
C ASP A 124 -5.83 12.40 -6.45
N ILE A 125 -7.00 11.78 -6.52
CA ILE A 125 -7.16 10.32 -6.40
C ILE A 125 -7.89 9.83 -7.65
N ILE A 126 -7.19 9.06 -8.48
CA ILE A 126 -7.70 8.58 -9.76
C ILE A 126 -7.56 7.06 -9.83
N PHE A 127 -8.66 6.36 -10.01
CA PHE A 127 -8.67 4.91 -10.24
C PHE A 127 -9.30 4.58 -11.58
N GLN A 128 -8.65 3.70 -12.35
CA GLN A 128 -9.19 3.19 -13.60
C GLN A 128 -10.30 2.15 -13.36
N SER A 129 -10.95 1.73 -14.44
CA SER A 129 -12.07 0.78 -14.41
C SER A 129 -11.74 -0.51 -13.66
N GLY A 130 -12.73 -1.03 -12.93
CA GLY A 130 -12.61 -2.29 -12.18
C GLY A 130 -11.94 -2.16 -10.81
N ALA A 131 -11.59 -0.94 -10.38
CA ALA A 131 -11.06 -0.74 -9.05
C ALA A 131 -12.09 -1.06 -7.96
N LYS A 132 -11.64 -1.67 -6.87
CA LYS A 132 -12.41 -1.94 -5.66
C LYS A 132 -11.77 -1.20 -4.49
N LEU A 133 -12.49 -0.22 -3.93
CA LEU A 133 -12.02 0.59 -2.81
C LEU A 133 -12.84 0.28 -1.56
N GLU A 134 -12.18 -0.15 -0.49
CA GLU A 134 -12.82 -0.51 0.78
C GLU A 134 -12.19 0.28 1.93
N SER A 135 -13.01 0.67 2.91
CA SER A 135 -12.45 1.26 4.14
C SER A 135 -11.79 0.18 5.00
N HIS A 136 -10.97 0.58 5.98
CA HIS A 136 -10.36 -0.34 6.95
C HIS A 136 -11.39 -1.28 7.60
N ARG A 137 -12.57 -0.75 7.96
CA ARG A 137 -13.66 -1.53 8.56
C ARG A 137 -14.60 -2.03 7.46
N GLY A 138 -14.55 -3.33 7.23
CA GLY A 138 -15.35 -3.98 6.19
C GLY A 138 -16.74 -4.36 6.70
N GLU A 139 -17.70 -3.46 6.55
CA GLU A 139 -18.96 -3.79 5.88
C GLU A 139 -19.28 -2.62 4.96
N SER A 140 -19.19 -2.86 3.64
CA SER A 140 -19.85 -1.95 2.70
C SER A 140 -21.34 -1.99 3.04
N PRO A 141 -22.01 -0.85 3.29
CA PRO A 141 -23.46 -0.85 3.39
C PRO A 141 -23.97 -1.44 2.09
N ARG A 142 -24.60 -2.63 2.16
CA ARG A 142 -25.28 -3.16 0.98
C ARG A 142 -26.31 -2.08 0.61
N PRO A 143 -26.33 -1.57 -0.63
CA PRO A 143 -27.39 -0.65 -1.02
C PRO A 143 -28.71 -1.35 -0.69
N ARG A 144 -29.53 -0.73 0.16
CA ARG A 144 -30.91 -1.18 0.31
C ARG A 144 -31.48 -1.11 -1.09
N ALA A 145 -31.84 -2.27 -1.65
CA ALA A 145 -32.51 -2.32 -2.93
C ALA A 145 -33.64 -1.31 -2.88
N TRP A 146 -33.69 -0.40 -3.85
CA TRP A 146 -34.83 0.49 -4.02
C TRP A 146 -36.04 -0.41 -4.25
N GLN A 147 -36.79 -0.69 -3.19
CA GLN A 147 -38.07 -1.36 -3.28
C GLN A 147 -38.99 -0.39 -4.02
N ARG A 148 -39.33 -0.77 -5.26
CA ARG A 148 -40.38 -0.13 -6.04
C ARG A 148 -41.75 -0.50 -5.47
#